data_AF-A0AA36J074-F1
#
_entry.id   AF-A0AA36J074-F1
#
_cell.length_a   1.000
_cell.length_b   1.000
_cell.length_c   1.000
_cell.angle_alpha   90.00
_cell.angle_beta   90.00
_cell.angle_gamma   90.00
#
_symmetry.space_group_name_H-M   'P 1'
#
loop_
_entity.id
_entity.type
_entity.pdbx_description
1 polymer ?
#
loop_
_entity_poly.entity_id
_entity_poly.type
_entity_poly.pdbx_seq_one_letter_code
_entity_poly.pdbx_strand_id
1 'polypeptide(L)'
;MYGDERDNYPCLYSICDARHQFQTDFFHTTIPYFFDDDDMELNPYVGFTQCPQFFHEMQDKLDYLDNNNAQFFRLNCMIRNCCGGVSSCGTNGTWMIKHPQGDLVWERERRRVRDAESKRKSQESTWREGPSTRAAKSRTPRAVCRRCCGAAGLSSSTGA
;
A
#
# COMPACT_ATOMS: atom_id res chain seq x y z
N MET A 1 -22.40 -2.56 -3.28
CA MET A 1 -21.69 -1.44 -3.94
C MET A 1 -20.29 -1.90 -4.33
N TYR A 2 -20.16 -2.90 -5.20
CA TYR A 2 -18.87 -3.33 -5.74
C TYR A 2 -19.08 -3.74 -7.20
N GLY A 3 -18.14 -3.37 -8.09
CA GLY A 3 -18.25 -3.57 -9.53
C GLY A 3 -18.80 -2.36 -10.29
N ASP A 4 -18.66 -1.17 -9.70
CA ASP A 4 -18.94 0.09 -10.39
C ASP A 4 -17.70 0.52 -11.17
N GLU A 5 -17.86 1.20 -12.32
CA GLU A 5 -16.73 1.73 -13.09
C GLU A 5 -15.83 2.64 -12.25
N ARG A 6 -16.41 3.30 -11.23
CA ARG A 6 -15.70 4.11 -10.23
C ARG A 6 -14.61 3.36 -9.48
N ASP A 7 -14.73 2.03 -9.34
CA ASP A 7 -13.73 1.20 -8.67
C ASP A 7 -12.40 1.15 -9.46
N ASN A 8 -12.40 1.51 -10.75
CA ASN A 8 -11.21 1.53 -11.60
C ASN A 8 -10.46 2.87 -11.57
N TYR A 9 -11.00 3.90 -10.91
CA TYR A 9 -10.35 5.19 -10.83
C TYR A 9 -9.37 5.25 -9.65
N PRO A 10 -8.25 5.98 -9.80
CA PRO A 10 -7.37 6.24 -8.67
C PRO A 10 -8.14 6.89 -7.52
N CYS A 11 -7.84 6.48 -6.29
CA CYS A 11 -8.45 7.08 -5.11
C CYS A 11 -7.37 7.62 -4.16
N LEU A 12 -7.72 8.69 -3.46
CA LEU A 12 -6.88 9.24 -2.40
C LEU A 12 -7.29 8.64 -1.07
N TYR A 13 -6.31 8.14 -0.32
CA TYR A 13 -6.51 7.50 0.96
C TYR A 13 -5.63 8.17 2.01
N SER A 14 -6.24 8.77 3.03
CA SER A 14 -5.53 9.43 4.13
C SER A 14 -5.56 8.59 5.40
N ILE A 15 -4.43 8.53 6.10
CA ILE A 15 -4.27 7.74 7.33
C ILE A 15 -4.04 8.67 8.53
N CYS A 16 -4.77 8.41 9.61
CA CYS A 16 -4.56 9.04 10.90
C CYS A 16 -4.64 7.99 12.01
N ASP A 17 -3.58 7.86 12.79
CA ASP A 17 -3.58 7.03 13.99
C ASP A 17 -4.59 7.55 15.02
N ALA A 18 -5.08 6.66 15.88
CA ALA A 18 -6.09 6.99 16.89
C ALA A 18 -5.69 8.10 17.90
N ARG A 19 -4.38 8.35 18.06
CA ARG A 19 -3.85 9.43 18.93
C ARG A 19 -3.53 10.72 18.18
N HIS A 20 -3.76 10.74 16.87
CA HIS A 20 -3.55 11.91 16.03
C HIS A 20 -4.90 12.44 15.57
N GLN A 21 -4.92 13.73 15.26
CA GLN A 21 -6.07 14.39 14.68
C GLN A 21 -5.59 15.23 13.50
N PHE A 22 -6.29 15.14 12.38
CA PHE A 22 -6.03 16.04 11.26
C PHE A 22 -6.30 17.48 11.66
N GLN A 23 -5.43 18.39 11.24
CA GLN A 23 -5.75 19.81 11.31
C GLN A 23 -6.91 20.12 10.36
N THR A 24 -7.65 21.18 10.66
CA THR A 24 -8.87 21.56 9.93
C THR A 24 -8.61 21.83 8.44
N ASP A 25 -7.40 22.24 8.10
CA ASP A 25 -6.93 22.57 6.76
C ASP A 25 -6.13 21.44 6.09
N PHE A 26 -5.98 20.28 6.74
CA PHE A 26 -5.17 19.16 6.24
C PHE A 26 -5.57 18.75 4.81
N PHE A 27 -6.85 18.55 4.54
CA PHE A 27 -7.30 18.12 3.21
C PHE A 27 -7.18 19.23 2.17
N HIS A 28 -7.39 20.49 2.58
CA HIS A 28 -7.25 21.65 1.71
C HIS A 28 -5.80 21.90 1.28
N THR A 29 -4.83 21.47 2.09
CA THR A 29 -3.40 21.64 1.80
C THR A 29 -2.82 20.41 1.11
N THR A 30 -3.24 19.19 1.47
CA THR A 30 -2.63 17.94 0.97
C THR A 30 -3.18 17.46 -0.36
N ILE A 31 -4.49 17.57 -0.59
CA ILE A 31 -5.16 17.04 -1.79
C ILE A 31 -4.68 17.74 -3.08
N PRO A 32 -4.50 19.07 -3.12
CA PRO A 32 -4.08 19.76 -4.35
C PRO A 32 -2.76 19.26 -4.93
N TYR A 33 -1.82 18.78 -4.11
CA TYR A 33 -0.54 18.24 -4.60
C TYR A 33 -0.68 17.03 -5.53
N PHE A 34 -1.83 16.36 -5.56
CA PHE A 34 -2.08 15.24 -6.47
C PHE A 34 -2.58 15.69 -7.85
N PHE A 35 -2.74 16.99 -8.08
CA PHE A 35 -3.24 17.55 -9.33
C PHE A 35 -2.22 18.52 -9.92
N ASP A 36 -2.14 18.56 -11.24
CA ASP A 36 -1.30 19.53 -11.96
C ASP A 36 -1.96 20.93 -11.94
N ASP A 37 -1.14 21.97 -11.76
CA ASP A 37 -1.61 23.35 -11.53
C ASP A 37 -2.37 23.94 -12.74
N ASP A 38 -2.05 23.51 -13.96
CA ASP A 38 -2.59 24.11 -15.19
C ASP A 38 -3.95 23.52 -15.57
N ASP A 39 -4.08 22.19 -15.54
CA ASP A 39 -5.24 21.48 -16.09
C ASP A 39 -6.11 20.81 -15.02
N MET A 40 -5.71 20.87 -13.73
CA MET A 40 -6.37 20.16 -12.62
C MET A 40 -6.48 18.64 -12.87
N GLU A 41 -5.63 18.10 -13.74
CA GLU A 41 -5.54 16.68 -14.04
C GLU A 41 -4.73 15.97 -12.96
N LEU A 42 -5.06 14.71 -12.72
CA LEU A 42 -4.40 13.93 -11.68
C LEU A 42 -2.92 13.67 -12.05
N ASN A 43 -2.00 14.20 -11.24
CA ASN A 43 -0.57 14.03 -11.43
C ASN A 43 -0.12 12.60 -11.06
N PRO A 44 0.31 11.76 -12.02
CA PRO A 44 0.65 10.37 -11.75
C PRO A 44 2.00 10.19 -11.04
N TYR A 45 2.81 11.24 -10.91
CA TYR A 45 4.15 11.19 -10.29
C TYR A 45 4.09 11.39 -8.77
N VAL A 46 3.00 11.93 -8.25
CA VAL A 46 2.80 12.10 -6.80
C VAL A 46 2.19 10.84 -6.21
N GLY A 47 3.04 10.02 -5.59
CA GLY A 47 2.60 8.77 -4.95
C GLY A 47 1.91 8.99 -3.60
N PHE A 48 2.37 9.97 -2.82
CA PHE A 48 1.82 10.31 -1.51
C PHE A 48 2.30 11.69 -1.05
N THR A 49 1.60 12.26 -0.07
CA THR A 49 2.01 13.42 0.70
C THR A 49 2.19 13.03 2.17
N GLN A 50 3.22 13.57 2.82
CA GLN A 50 3.50 13.33 4.23
C GLN A 50 3.52 14.65 4.97
N CYS A 51 2.65 14.80 5.97
CA CYS A 51 2.66 15.95 6.87
C CYS A 51 3.53 15.63 8.10
N PRO A 52 4.17 16.65 8.69
CA PRO A 52 4.81 16.54 9.99
C PRO A 52 3.84 16.01 11.05
N GLN A 53 4.35 15.21 11.97
CA GLN A 53 3.62 14.80 13.18
C GLN A 53 3.98 15.77 14.29
N PHE A 54 2.98 16.21 15.06
CA PHE A 54 3.16 17.13 16.17
C PHE A 54 2.46 16.59 17.41
N PHE A 55 3.18 16.58 18.54
CA PHE A 55 2.65 16.13 19.82
C PHE A 55 2.49 17.34 20.76
N HIS A 56 1.24 17.68 21.07
CA HIS A 56 0.92 18.88 21.87
C HIS A 56 1.42 18.80 23.32
N GLU A 57 1.63 17.59 23.84
CA GLU A 57 2.02 17.36 25.23
C GLU A 57 3.46 17.82 25.54
N MET A 58 4.28 18.04 24.51
CA MET A 58 5.64 18.55 24.68
C MET A 58 5.85 19.90 24.00
N GLN A 59 6.29 20.87 24.79
CA GLN A 59 6.78 22.14 24.27
C GLN A 59 8.19 21.97 23.71
N ASP A 60 8.44 22.43 22.49
CA ASP A 60 9.74 22.35 21.81
C ASP A 60 10.93 22.85 22.67
N LYS A 61 10.72 23.86 23.52
CA LYS A 61 11.78 24.41 24.40
C LYS A 61 12.26 23.43 25.48
N LEU A 62 11.43 22.46 25.85
CA LEU A 62 11.70 21.46 26.88
C LEU A 62 11.98 20.08 26.27
N ASP A 63 11.92 19.96 24.94
CA ASP A 63 12.12 18.70 24.23
C ASP A 63 13.60 18.46 23.89
N TYR A 64 14.39 18.18 24.93
CA TYR A 64 15.82 17.90 24.77
C TYR A 64 16.11 16.58 24.04
N LEU A 65 15.15 15.67 24.02
CA LEU A 65 15.28 14.34 23.41
C LEU A 65 14.69 14.26 22.00
N ASP A 66 14.14 15.38 21.49
CA ASP A 66 13.46 15.46 20.20
C ASP A 66 12.30 14.43 20.07
N ASN A 67 11.50 14.20 21.12
CA ASN A 67 10.34 13.31 20.97
C ASN A 67 9.25 13.90 20.06
N ASN A 68 9.27 15.21 19.78
CA ASN A 68 8.46 15.82 18.72
C ASN A 68 8.97 15.48 17.31
N ASN A 69 10.10 14.78 17.18
CA ASN A 69 10.75 14.45 15.91
C ASN A 69 10.97 15.69 15.01
N ALA A 70 11.24 16.83 15.63
CA ALA A 70 11.37 18.11 14.94
C ALA A 70 12.60 18.11 14.02
N GLN A 71 13.72 17.48 14.42
CA GLN A 71 14.87 17.31 13.52
C GLN A 71 14.49 16.51 12.28
N PHE A 72 13.76 15.42 12.45
CA PHE A 72 13.36 14.58 11.33
C PHE A 72 12.42 15.32 10.37
N PHE A 73 11.32 15.89 10.87
CA PHE A 73 10.31 16.49 10.00
C PHE A 73 10.69 17.87 9.46
N ARG A 74 11.36 18.73 10.25
CA ARG A 74 11.68 20.11 9.83
C ARG A 74 12.96 20.21 9.02
N LEU A 75 13.91 19.28 9.19
CA LEU A 75 15.19 19.29 8.48
C LEU A 75 15.31 18.12 7.49
N ASN A 76 15.34 16.89 7.99
CA ASN A 76 15.68 15.73 7.17
C ASN A 76 14.64 15.44 6.08
N CYS A 77 13.35 15.51 6.42
CA CYS A 77 12.26 15.35 5.45
C CYS A 77 12.31 16.42 4.37
N MET A 78 12.60 17.67 4.71
CA MET A 78 12.69 18.76 3.73
C MET A 78 13.82 18.54 2.73
N ILE A 79 15.00 18.14 3.21
CA ILE A 79 16.15 17.82 2.34
C ILE A 79 15.81 16.64 1.41
N ARG A 80 15.18 15.58 1.95
CA ARG A 80 14.78 14.42 1.17
C ARG A 80 13.65 14.73 0.18
N ASN A 81 12.81 15.72 0.47
CA ASN A 81 11.75 16.14 -0.43
C ASN A 81 12.29 16.71 -1.74
N CYS A 82 13.41 17.45 -1.68
CA CYS A 82 14.05 18.03 -2.86
C CYS A 82 14.53 16.99 -3.89
N CYS A 83 14.68 15.72 -3.50
CA CYS A 83 15.06 14.62 -4.40
C CYS A 83 13.99 13.52 -4.50
N GLY A 84 12.75 13.79 -4.08
CA GLY A 84 11.67 12.80 -4.08
C GLY A 84 11.89 11.63 -3.13
N GLY A 85 12.83 11.76 -2.19
CA GLY A 85 13.27 10.71 -1.29
C GLY A 85 12.51 10.65 0.03
N VAL A 86 11.39 11.36 0.19
CA VAL A 86 10.58 11.32 1.42
C VAL A 86 10.06 9.91 1.63
N SER A 87 10.02 9.47 2.89
CA SER A 87 9.45 8.19 3.29
C SER A 87 8.19 8.42 4.11
N SER A 88 7.22 7.53 3.97
CA SER A 88 6.04 7.54 4.82
C SER A 88 6.37 7.20 6.27
N CYS A 89 5.68 7.87 7.20
CA CYS A 89 5.77 7.68 8.64
C CYS A 89 4.52 7.00 9.24
N GLY A 90 3.66 6.40 8.41
CA GLY A 90 2.52 5.58 8.86
C GLY A 90 1.26 6.33 9.31
N THR A 91 1.34 7.64 9.55
CA THR A 91 0.18 8.49 9.89
C THR A 91 0.38 9.91 9.35
N ASN A 92 -0.71 10.68 9.30
CA ASN A 92 -0.75 12.08 8.88
C ASN A 92 -0.25 12.28 7.45
N GLY A 93 -0.74 11.43 6.54
CA GLY A 93 -0.39 11.47 5.12
C GLY A 93 -1.57 11.05 4.26
N THR A 94 -1.46 11.31 2.96
CA THR A 94 -2.42 10.92 1.94
C THR A 94 -1.69 10.17 0.84
N TRP A 95 -2.27 9.07 0.36
CA TRP A 95 -1.68 8.22 -0.67
C TRP A 95 -2.57 8.18 -1.90
N MET A 96 -1.95 8.12 -3.08
CA MET A 96 -2.63 7.76 -4.30
C MET A 96 -2.65 6.23 -4.44
N ILE A 97 -3.83 5.63 -4.30
CA ILE A 97 -4.04 4.22 -4.58
C ILE A 97 -4.42 4.10 -6.05
N LYS A 98 -3.53 3.48 -6.82
CA LYS A 98 -3.77 3.12 -8.21
C LYS A 98 -4.21 1.66 -8.26
N HIS A 99 -5.36 1.40 -8.86
CA HIS A 99 -5.78 0.05 -9.17
C HIS A 99 -5.22 -0.34 -10.55
N PRO A 100 -4.39 -1.39 -10.66
CA PRO A 100 -4.08 -1.98 -11.95
C PRO A 100 -5.38 -2.46 -12.60
N GLN A 101 -5.59 -2.17 -13.89
CA GLN A 101 -6.78 -2.68 -14.60
C GLN A 101 -6.89 -4.20 -14.42
N GLY A 102 -8.04 -4.65 -13.89
CA GLY A 102 -8.36 -6.07 -13.70
C GLY A 102 -7.83 -6.73 -12.41
N ASP A 103 -7.26 -5.96 -11.47
CA ASP A 103 -6.78 -6.47 -10.18
C ASP A 103 -7.47 -5.81 -8.98
N LEU A 104 -8.79 -5.63 -9.07
CA LEU A 104 -9.59 -5.19 -7.95
C LEU A 104 -9.57 -6.25 -6.85
N VAL A 105 -9.20 -5.85 -5.63
CA VAL A 105 -9.07 -6.76 -4.46
C VAL A 105 -10.36 -7.56 -4.24
N TRP A 106 -11.52 -6.93 -4.43
CA TRP A 106 -12.80 -7.62 -4.31
C TRP A 106 -13.04 -8.66 -5.41
N GLU A 107 -12.60 -8.43 -6.65
CA GLU A 107 -12.68 -9.45 -7.70
C GLU A 107 -11.79 -10.65 -7.39
N ARG A 108 -10.58 -10.39 -6.89
CA ARG A 108 -9.65 -11.44 -6.44
C ARG A 108 -10.24 -12.25 -5.28
N GLU A 109 -10.83 -11.57 -4.29
CA GLU A 109 -11.44 -12.24 -3.14
C GLU A 109 -12.72 -12.98 -3.54
N ARG A 110 -13.53 -12.42 -4.45
CA ARG A 110 -14.72 -13.10 -5.01
C ARG A 110 -14.34 -14.36 -5.75
N ARG A 111 -13.26 -14.36 -6.54
CA ARG A 111 -12.71 -15.58 -7.18
C ARG A 111 -12.29 -16.60 -6.13
N ARG A 112 -11.55 -16.19 -5.10
CA ARG A 112 -11.11 -17.07 -4.00
C ARG A 112 -12.29 -17.73 -3.27
N VAL A 113 -13.31 -16.97 -2.90
CA VAL A 113 -14.51 -17.49 -2.22
C VAL A 113 -15.28 -18.45 -3.12
N ARG A 114 -15.49 -18.08 -4.39
CA ARG A 114 -16.19 -18.93 -5.37
C ARG A 114 -15.44 -20.24 -5.65
N ASP A 115 -14.11 -20.20 -5.70
CA ASP A 115 -13.27 -21.38 -5.82
C ASP A 115 -13.33 -22.26 -4.56
N ALA A 116 -13.38 -21.65 -3.37
CA ALA A 116 -13.56 -22.37 -2.12
C ALA A 116 -14.92 -23.07 -2.04
N GLU A 117 -16.00 -22.38 -2.44
CA GLU A 117 -17.34 -22.98 -2.54
C GLU A 117 -17.40 -24.09 -3.58
N SER A 118 -16.78 -23.90 -4.74
CA SER A 118 -16.72 -24.91 -5.81
C SER A 118 -15.94 -26.15 -5.36
N LYS A 119 -14.83 -25.98 -4.65
CA LYS A 119 -14.08 -27.08 -4.02
C LYS A 119 -14.90 -27.79 -2.95
N ARG A 120 -15.66 -27.05 -2.14
CA ARG A 120 -16.55 -27.63 -1.12
C ARG A 120 -17.67 -28.45 -1.74
N LYS A 121 -18.32 -27.94 -2.79
CA LYS A 121 -19.34 -28.66 -3.56
C LYS A 121 -18.77 -29.89 -4.27
N SER A 122 -17.56 -29.79 -4.82
CA SER A 122 -16.87 -30.92 -5.42
C SER A 122 -16.59 -32.01 -4.38
N GLN A 123 -16.03 -31.67 -3.20
CA GLN A 123 -15.88 -32.62 -2.11
C GLN A 123 -17.22 -33.24 -1.71
N GLU A 124 -18.27 -32.45 -1.53
CA GLU A 124 -19.59 -32.96 -1.16
C GLU A 124 -20.16 -33.93 -2.21
N SER A 125 -19.96 -33.66 -3.51
CA SER A 125 -20.31 -34.61 -4.57
C SER A 125 -19.48 -35.90 -4.52
N THR A 126 -18.18 -35.82 -4.21
CA THR A 126 -17.31 -37.00 -4.03
C THR A 126 -17.63 -37.79 -2.77
N TRP A 127 -18.25 -37.18 -1.76
CA TRP A 127 -18.73 -37.88 -0.57
C TRP A 127 -20.09 -38.55 -0.79
N ARG A 128 -20.97 -37.96 -1.62
CA ARG A 128 -22.28 -38.53 -1.97
C ARG A 128 -22.18 -39.63 -3.02
N GLU A 129 -21.30 -39.47 -4.00
CA GLU A 129 -20.88 -40.51 -4.92
C GLU A 129 -19.75 -41.28 -4.24
N GLY A 130 -20.06 -42.35 -3.49
CA GLY A 130 -19.06 -43.16 -2.80
C GLY A 130 -17.87 -43.54 -3.71
N PRO A 131 -16.69 -43.84 -3.13
CA PRO A 131 -15.43 -43.89 -3.86
C PRO A 131 -15.47 -44.87 -5.05
N SER A 132 -15.51 -44.32 -6.26
CA SER A 132 -15.18 -45.08 -7.47
C SER A 132 -13.68 -45.35 -7.47
N THR A 133 -13.33 -46.62 -7.33
CA THR A 133 -11.96 -47.13 -7.35
C THR A 133 -11.31 -46.83 -8.71
N ARG A 134 -10.52 -45.76 -8.83
CA ARG A 134 -9.50 -45.63 -9.88
C ARG A 134 -8.28 -44.83 -9.45
N ALA A 135 -7.21 -45.61 -9.26
CA ALA A 135 -5.79 -45.29 -9.43
C ALA A 135 -5.23 -44.05 -8.71
N ALA A 136 -4.60 -44.32 -7.57
CA ALA A 136 -3.55 -43.47 -7.01
C ALA A 136 -2.44 -43.23 -8.05
N LYS A 137 -2.23 -41.97 -8.44
CA LYS A 137 -0.95 -41.51 -8.98
C LYS A 137 -0.30 -40.61 -7.94
N SER A 138 0.74 -41.15 -7.32
CA SER A 138 1.66 -40.44 -6.44
C SER A 138 2.23 -39.21 -7.14
N ARG A 139 2.01 -38.02 -6.58
CA ARG A 139 2.83 -36.84 -6.84
C ARG A 139 3.18 -36.19 -5.50
N THR A 140 4.43 -36.40 -5.11
CA THR A 140 5.08 -35.69 -4.01
C THR A 140 5.00 -34.18 -4.23
N PRO A 141 4.60 -33.39 -3.22
CA PRO A 141 4.76 -31.95 -3.31
C PRO A 141 6.24 -31.60 -3.12
N ARG A 142 6.87 -31.03 -4.16
CA ARG A 142 8.09 -30.25 -3.97
C ARG A 142 7.69 -28.96 -3.26
N ALA A 143 8.08 -28.80 -2.00
CA ALA A 143 8.11 -27.51 -1.35
C ALA A 143 9.13 -26.63 -2.08
N VAL A 144 8.67 -25.53 -2.67
CA VAL A 144 9.54 -24.46 -3.17
C VAL A 144 9.46 -23.32 -2.15
N CYS A 145 10.47 -23.21 -1.30
CA CYS A 145 10.73 -22.00 -0.54
C CYS A 145 11.43 -21.01 -1.47
N ARG A 146 10.70 -20.00 -1.99
CA ARG A 146 11.34 -18.85 -2.62
C ARG A 146 11.86 -17.92 -1.52
N ARG A 147 13.17 -17.97 -1.28
CA ARG A 147 13.91 -16.87 -0.67
C ARG A 147 13.70 -15.62 -1.52
N CYS A 148 13.07 -14.59 -0.96
CA CYS A 148 13.26 -13.21 -1.42
C CYS A 148 14.55 -12.66 -0.78
N CYS A 149 15.68 -13.16 -1.25
CA CYS A 149 16.98 -12.51 -1.09
C CYS A 149 17.71 -12.60 -2.43
N GLY A 150 17.45 -11.68 -3.34
CA GLY A 150 18.44 -11.24 -4.32
C GLY A 150 19.11 -10.02 -3.68
N ALA A 151 20.27 -10.17 -3.05
CA ALA A 151 21.58 -10.28 -3.69
C ALA A 151 21.89 -9.01 -4.50
N ALA A 152 22.74 -8.20 -3.88
CA ALA A 152 23.54 -7.17 -4.50
C ALA A 152 24.16 -7.69 -5.81
N GLY A 153 23.92 -6.97 -6.90
CA GLY A 153 24.64 -7.09 -8.15
C GLY A 153 25.42 -5.81 -8.38
N LEU A 154 26.66 -5.79 -7.90
CA LEU A 154 27.71 -4.94 -8.44
C LEU A 154 27.87 -5.29 -9.93
N SER A 155 27.76 -4.31 -10.81
CA SER A 155 28.38 -4.36 -12.13
C SER A 155 29.05 -3.03 -12.42
N SER A 156 30.35 -3.01 -12.19
CA SER A 156 31.30 -2.11 -12.80
C SER A 156 31.29 -2.29 -14.32
N SER A 157 31.15 -1.20 -15.08
CA SER A 157 31.76 -1.09 -16.40
C SER A 157 32.00 0.39 -16.75
N THR A 158 33.28 0.72 -16.74
CA THR A 158 33.98 1.79 -17.45
C THR A 158 33.40 2.15 -18.82
N GLY A 159 33.37 3.45 -19.12
CA GLY A 159 33.29 4.00 -20.47
C GLY A 159 33.67 5.47 -20.42
N ALA A 160 34.87 5.78 -20.90
CA ALA A 160 35.42 7.13 -21.07
C ALA A 160 34.73 7.88 -22.22
#